data_AF-A0A7M1DPH8-F1
#
_entry.id   AF-A0A7M1DPH8-F1
#
_cell.length_a   1.000
_cell.length_b   1.000
_cell.length_c   1.000
_cell.angle_alpha   90.00
_cell.angle_beta   90.00
_cell.angle_gamma   90.00
#
_symmetry.space_group_name_H-M   'P 1'
#
loop_
_entity.id
_entity.type
_entity.pdbx_description
1 polymer ?
#
loop_
_entity_poly.entity_id
_entity_poly.type
_entity_poly.pdbx_seq_one_letter_code
_entity_poly.pdbx_strand_id
1 'polypeptide(L)'
;FQTVWHSSIEYFNISSVTQLSDITRYDFNYSGTSMKALTMKKIQITDLDFTQDDLYRIFADMNIADMTIADSEMIHMLCPSSKSPFRYLNFLKNDLTDFLFQNCDNLLHLETLILQKNKFESLLKVSFMTSRMKSLKYLDMSNNLLRHDGAEAQCPWAESLAELDLSSNQLADAVFECLPVNVKKLGLQNNQISNVPRGMVELKSLEELNLASNRLADLPGCGGFTSLQFLNVEMNSILTPSADFFQSCPRVRELQAGHNPFKCSCELQAFVGLERQSGGKLFGWPAAYVCEYPEGLRGTQLKDFHLSQLACNTTLLLVTALLLTL
;
A
#
# COMPACT_ATOMS: atom_id res chain seq x y z
N PHE A 1 32.70 -14.88 -8.14
CA PHE A 1 32.00 -14.32 -6.98
C PHE A 1 32.80 -14.47 -5.69
N GLN A 2 33.27 -15.67 -5.33
CA GLN A 2 34.06 -15.90 -4.11
C GLN A 2 35.33 -15.04 -3.96
N THR A 3 35.99 -14.69 -5.07
CA THR A 3 37.17 -13.81 -5.04
C THR A 3 36.88 -12.42 -4.49
N VAL A 4 35.69 -11.87 -4.79
CA VAL A 4 35.25 -10.59 -4.23
C VAL A 4 34.88 -10.74 -2.76
N TRP A 5 34.37 -11.91 -2.36
CA TRP A 5 33.93 -12.17 -0.99
C TRP A 5 35.05 -12.06 0.05
N HIS A 6 36.25 -12.57 -0.26
CA HIS A 6 37.41 -12.48 0.64
C HIS A 6 38.25 -11.20 0.45
N SER A 7 37.69 -10.19 -0.21
CA SER A 7 38.34 -8.88 -0.37
C SER A 7 37.90 -7.89 0.72
N SER A 8 38.50 -6.71 0.73
CA SER A 8 38.10 -5.59 1.60
C SER A 8 36.88 -4.82 1.09
N ILE A 9 36.16 -5.33 0.08
CA ILE A 9 35.00 -4.66 -0.50
C ILE A 9 33.80 -4.80 0.45
N GLU A 10 33.33 -3.66 0.98
CA GLU A 10 32.16 -3.64 1.87
C GLU A 10 30.82 -3.59 1.12
N TYR A 11 30.78 -2.94 -0.04
CA TYR A 11 29.57 -2.74 -0.84
C TYR A 11 29.82 -3.21 -2.26
N PHE A 12 29.13 -4.26 -2.68
CA PHE A 12 29.33 -4.84 -4.00
C PHE A 12 28.07 -4.70 -4.86
N ASN A 13 28.21 -3.96 -5.96
CA ASN A 13 27.13 -3.67 -6.89
C ASN A 13 27.45 -4.25 -8.26
N ILE A 14 26.51 -5.02 -8.80
CA ILE A 14 26.64 -5.66 -10.10
C ILE A 14 25.38 -5.39 -10.89
N SER A 15 25.52 -5.08 -12.17
CA SER A 15 24.39 -4.85 -13.04
C SER A 15 24.63 -5.37 -14.45
N SER A 16 23.55 -5.80 -15.12
CA SER A 16 23.58 -6.22 -16.52
C SER A 16 24.51 -7.42 -16.73
N VAL A 17 24.25 -8.49 -15.97
CA VAL A 17 25.03 -9.74 -16.03
C VAL A 17 24.22 -10.76 -16.79
N THR A 18 24.80 -11.33 -17.84
CA THR A 18 24.24 -12.51 -18.51
C THR A 18 25.02 -13.73 -18.09
N GLN A 19 24.33 -14.70 -17.51
CA GLN A 19 24.89 -15.99 -17.17
C GLN A 19 24.67 -16.97 -18.32
N LEU A 20 25.79 -17.42 -18.91
CA LEU A 20 25.83 -18.18 -20.17
C LEU A 20 26.07 -19.69 -20.00
N SER A 21 26.29 -20.20 -18.78
CA SER A 21 26.73 -21.59 -18.56
C SER A 21 26.22 -22.19 -17.25
N ASP A 22 26.24 -23.53 -17.20
CA ASP A 22 25.96 -24.39 -16.04
C ASP A 22 26.56 -23.90 -14.71
N ILE A 23 25.74 -23.93 -13.66
CA ILE A 23 26.15 -23.74 -12.28
C ILE A 23 26.40 -25.11 -11.67
N THR A 24 27.66 -25.48 -11.51
CA THR A 24 28.01 -26.63 -10.67
C THR A 24 27.83 -26.25 -9.20
N ARG A 25 27.28 -27.17 -8.39
CA ARG A 25 27.21 -27.03 -6.94
C ARG A 25 28.56 -26.60 -6.37
N TYR A 26 28.55 -25.49 -5.63
CA TYR A 26 29.76 -24.86 -5.11
C TYR A 26 29.62 -24.64 -3.60
N ASP A 27 30.59 -25.10 -2.82
CA ASP A 27 30.63 -24.87 -1.37
C ASP A 27 31.16 -23.45 -1.09
N PHE A 28 30.24 -22.52 -0.83
CA PHE A 28 30.56 -21.11 -0.68
C PHE A 28 31.03 -20.81 0.74
N ASN A 29 32.25 -20.32 0.89
CA ASN A 29 32.78 -19.96 2.20
C ASN A 29 32.36 -18.54 2.59
N TYR A 30 31.37 -18.41 3.47
CA TYR A 30 30.88 -17.11 3.94
C TYR A 30 31.79 -16.41 4.96
N SER A 31 32.85 -17.06 5.46
CA SER A 31 33.71 -16.51 6.50
C SER A 31 34.68 -15.43 6.00
N GLY A 32 35.10 -14.56 6.92
CA GLY A 32 36.17 -13.58 6.67
C GLY A 32 35.82 -12.51 5.63
N THR A 33 34.54 -12.29 5.33
CA THR A 33 34.09 -11.21 4.45
C THR A 33 34.05 -9.88 5.18
N SER A 34 34.44 -8.82 4.47
CA SER A 34 34.19 -7.43 4.89
C SER A 34 32.87 -6.89 4.32
N MET A 35 32.19 -7.67 3.46
CA MET A 35 30.98 -7.25 2.77
C MET A 35 29.82 -7.04 3.76
N LYS A 36 29.14 -5.91 3.61
CA LYS A 36 27.95 -5.52 4.37
C LYS A 36 26.70 -5.56 3.51
N ALA A 37 26.85 -5.25 2.22
CA ALA A 37 25.75 -5.22 1.27
C ALA A 37 26.13 -5.75 -0.12
N LEU A 38 25.18 -6.48 -0.72
CA LEU A 38 25.23 -6.95 -2.10
C LEU A 38 24.02 -6.40 -2.88
N THR A 39 24.27 -5.77 -4.02
CA THR A 39 23.23 -5.41 -4.98
C THR A 39 23.51 -6.02 -6.33
N MET A 40 22.53 -6.74 -6.86
CA MET A 40 22.55 -7.29 -8.20
C MET A 40 21.30 -6.84 -8.94
N LYS A 41 21.47 -6.32 -10.16
CA LYS A 41 20.37 -5.83 -11.00
C LYS A 41 20.49 -6.35 -12.42
N LYS A 42 19.37 -6.58 -13.12
CA LYS A 42 19.40 -6.98 -14.53
C LYS A 42 20.27 -8.22 -14.75
N ILE A 43 20.07 -9.23 -13.91
CA ILE A 43 20.67 -10.54 -14.11
C ILE A 43 19.79 -11.28 -15.11
N GLN A 44 20.40 -11.77 -16.18
CA GLN A 44 19.75 -12.61 -17.17
C GLN A 44 20.38 -14.00 -17.10
N ILE A 45 19.58 -15.01 -16.73
CA ILE A 45 20.00 -16.40 -16.71
C ILE A 45 19.50 -17.04 -18.00
N THR A 46 20.41 -17.39 -18.92
CA THR A 46 20.03 -17.97 -20.23
C THR A 46 19.97 -19.49 -20.22
N ASP A 47 20.58 -20.10 -19.22
CA ASP A 47 20.64 -21.55 -19.06
C ASP A 47 19.89 -21.94 -17.79
N LEU A 48 18.83 -22.74 -17.90
CA LEU A 48 17.97 -23.15 -16.79
C LEU A 48 18.27 -24.58 -16.32
N ASP A 49 19.22 -25.28 -16.95
CA ASP A 49 19.57 -26.68 -16.66
C ASP A 49 20.54 -26.80 -15.47
N PHE A 50 20.26 -26.11 -14.36
CA PHE A 50 20.97 -26.28 -13.09
C PHE A 50 19.99 -26.46 -11.92
N THR A 51 20.48 -27.06 -10.84
CA THR A 51 19.74 -27.16 -9.57
C THR A 51 19.55 -25.77 -8.98
N GLN A 52 18.39 -25.16 -9.24
CA GLN A 52 18.05 -23.81 -8.78
C GLN A 52 18.30 -23.61 -7.28
N ASP A 53 18.06 -24.66 -6.49
CA ASP A 53 18.32 -24.67 -5.05
C ASP A 53 19.79 -24.40 -4.70
N ASP A 54 20.76 -24.92 -5.47
CA ASP A 54 22.18 -24.71 -5.20
C ASP A 54 22.58 -23.25 -5.44
N LEU A 55 22.01 -22.60 -6.48
CA LEU A 55 22.23 -21.17 -6.72
C LEU A 55 21.61 -20.31 -5.64
N TYR A 56 20.32 -20.50 -5.35
CA TYR A 56 19.63 -19.68 -4.37
C TYR A 56 20.18 -19.86 -2.96
N ARG A 57 20.76 -21.03 -2.64
CA ARG A 57 21.45 -21.24 -1.37
C ARG A 57 22.62 -20.29 -1.16
N ILE A 58 23.37 -19.98 -2.23
CA ILE A 58 24.49 -19.02 -2.16
C ILE A 58 24.01 -17.68 -1.64
N PHE A 59 22.87 -17.21 -2.13
CA PHE A 59 22.29 -15.93 -1.72
C PHE A 59 21.56 -16.01 -0.37
N ALA A 60 20.84 -17.11 -0.11
CA ALA A 60 20.05 -17.27 1.10
C ALA A 60 20.90 -17.33 2.38
N ASP A 61 22.08 -17.93 2.30
CA ASP A 61 22.96 -18.15 3.45
C ASP A 61 24.07 -17.09 3.60
N MET A 62 24.00 -16.00 2.82
CA MET A 62 24.98 -14.91 2.94
C MET A 62 24.98 -14.30 4.34
N ASN A 63 26.17 -14.17 4.92
CA ASN A 63 26.38 -13.52 6.22
C ASN A 63 26.56 -11.99 6.07
N ILE A 64 25.59 -11.31 5.44
CA ILE A 64 25.58 -9.86 5.22
C ILE A 64 24.26 -9.24 5.70
N ALA A 65 24.24 -7.94 5.97
CA ALA A 65 23.03 -7.28 6.47
C ALA A 65 22.02 -6.98 5.34
N ASP A 66 22.51 -6.55 4.18
CA ASP A 66 21.65 -5.99 3.14
C ASP A 66 21.84 -6.71 1.81
N MET A 67 20.75 -7.16 1.19
CA MET A 67 20.79 -7.76 -0.13
C MET A 67 19.69 -7.24 -1.03
N THR A 68 20.08 -6.89 -2.26
CA THR A 68 19.16 -6.54 -3.34
C THR A 68 19.43 -7.44 -4.55
N ILE A 69 18.40 -8.11 -5.05
CA ILE A 69 18.41 -8.79 -6.34
C ILE A 69 17.17 -8.30 -7.09
N ALA A 70 17.33 -7.38 -8.03
CA ALA A 70 16.20 -6.68 -8.65
C ALA A 70 16.25 -6.73 -10.17
N ASP A 71 15.10 -6.56 -10.83
CA ASP A 71 14.99 -6.51 -12.30
C ASP A 71 15.64 -7.73 -12.97
N SER A 72 15.42 -8.94 -12.43
CA SER A 72 16.21 -10.14 -12.79
C SER A 72 15.37 -11.39 -13.05
N GLU A 73 14.05 -11.25 -13.23
CA GLU A 73 13.12 -12.36 -13.55
C GLU A 73 13.23 -13.55 -12.58
N MET A 74 13.64 -13.30 -11.34
CA MET A 74 13.88 -14.35 -10.36
C MET A 74 12.55 -15.00 -9.95
N ILE A 75 12.41 -16.30 -10.15
CA ILE A 75 11.14 -17.03 -9.89
C ILE A 75 11.09 -17.66 -8.50
N HIS A 76 12.23 -17.79 -7.82
CA HIS A 76 12.32 -18.47 -6.54
C HIS A 76 13.43 -17.91 -5.65
N MET A 77 13.37 -18.19 -4.34
CA MET A 77 14.41 -17.92 -3.37
C MET A 77 14.18 -18.79 -2.13
N LEU A 78 15.25 -19.28 -1.51
CA LEU A 78 15.19 -20.19 -0.37
C LEU A 78 15.13 -19.44 0.96
N CYS A 79 14.40 -19.98 1.93
CA CYS A 79 14.58 -19.60 3.32
C CYS A 79 16.04 -19.89 3.75
N PRO A 80 16.73 -18.98 4.46
CA PRO A 80 18.07 -19.23 4.98
C PRO A 80 18.11 -20.52 5.80
N SER A 81 19.19 -21.28 5.70
CA SER A 81 19.36 -22.57 6.38
C SER A 81 19.62 -22.43 7.89
N SER A 82 20.04 -21.24 8.32
CA SER A 82 20.23 -20.88 9.72
C SER A 82 19.80 -19.43 9.96
N LYS A 83 19.75 -18.99 11.23
CA LYS A 83 19.37 -17.61 11.59
C LYS A 83 20.22 -16.61 10.81
N SER A 84 19.56 -15.89 9.91
CA SER A 84 20.22 -14.97 9.00
C SER A 84 20.48 -13.61 9.68
N PRO A 85 21.60 -12.94 9.36
CA PRO A 85 21.85 -11.56 9.76
C PRO A 85 21.09 -10.52 8.94
N PHE A 86 20.34 -10.92 7.91
CA PHE A 86 19.64 -9.98 7.02
C PHE A 86 18.75 -9.02 7.81
N ARG A 87 18.91 -7.73 7.52
CA ARG A 87 18.06 -6.62 7.97
C ARG A 87 17.29 -5.99 6.82
N TYR A 88 17.84 -6.03 5.61
CA TYR A 88 17.22 -5.50 4.42
C TYR A 88 17.27 -6.52 3.28
N LEU A 89 16.10 -6.88 2.75
CA LEU A 89 15.96 -7.69 1.55
C LEU A 89 15.13 -6.96 0.52
N ASN A 90 15.62 -6.88 -0.72
CA ASN A 90 14.93 -6.25 -1.82
C ASN A 90 14.95 -7.12 -3.07
N PHE A 91 13.75 -7.55 -3.48
CA PHE A 91 13.52 -8.35 -4.67
C PHE A 91 12.62 -7.62 -5.68
N LEU A 92 12.75 -6.29 -5.78
CA LEU A 92 12.01 -5.45 -6.71
C LEU A 92 12.06 -5.99 -8.14
N LYS A 93 10.91 -6.07 -8.80
CA LYS A 93 10.80 -6.39 -10.23
C LYS A 93 11.43 -7.74 -10.58
N ASN A 94 10.91 -8.80 -9.96
CA ASN A 94 11.21 -10.19 -10.31
C ASN A 94 9.89 -10.94 -10.57
N ASP A 95 9.97 -12.26 -10.65
CA ASP A 95 8.85 -13.15 -10.93
C ASP A 95 8.46 -14.00 -9.70
N LEU A 96 8.74 -13.50 -8.50
CA LEU A 96 8.46 -14.21 -7.25
C LEU A 96 6.95 -14.32 -7.00
N THR A 97 6.56 -15.43 -6.38
CA THR A 97 5.16 -15.78 -6.11
C THR A 97 4.94 -16.02 -4.61
N ASP A 98 3.69 -16.33 -4.24
CA ASP A 98 3.30 -16.60 -2.86
C ASP A 98 4.09 -17.71 -2.15
N PHE A 99 4.85 -18.53 -2.88
CA PHE A 99 5.69 -19.57 -2.29
C PHE A 99 6.96 -19.03 -1.62
N LEU A 100 7.32 -17.77 -1.86
CA LEU A 100 8.49 -17.16 -1.25
C LEU A 100 8.40 -17.20 0.28
N PHE A 101 9.46 -17.67 0.93
CA PHE A 101 9.63 -17.71 2.39
C PHE A 101 8.44 -18.28 3.18
N GLN A 102 7.62 -19.14 2.57
CA GLN A 102 6.56 -19.84 3.30
C GLN A 102 7.18 -20.71 4.39
N ASN A 103 6.68 -20.59 5.63
CA ASN A 103 7.20 -21.27 6.82
C ASN A 103 8.68 -20.97 7.12
N CYS A 104 9.16 -19.76 6.84
CA CYS A 104 10.54 -19.39 7.11
C CYS A 104 10.74 -18.84 8.53
N ASP A 105 11.56 -19.53 9.33
CA ASP A 105 11.79 -19.20 10.75
C ASP A 105 13.10 -18.43 10.98
N ASN A 106 13.92 -18.27 9.95
CA ASN A 106 15.31 -17.83 10.07
C ASN A 106 15.56 -16.35 9.74
N LEU A 107 14.53 -15.59 9.36
CA LEU A 107 14.60 -14.16 9.04
C LEU A 107 14.20 -13.27 10.24
N LEU A 108 14.67 -13.61 11.44
CA LEU A 108 14.24 -12.98 12.70
C LEU A 108 14.63 -11.50 12.82
N HIS A 109 15.73 -11.11 12.16
CA HIS A 109 16.31 -9.76 12.19
C HIS A 109 15.91 -8.89 11.00
N LEU A 110 15.13 -9.42 10.06
CA LEU A 110 14.72 -8.69 8.87
C LEU A 110 13.84 -7.50 9.28
N GLU A 111 14.24 -6.28 8.91
CA GLU A 111 13.53 -5.04 9.24
C GLU A 111 12.77 -4.48 8.04
N THR A 112 13.27 -4.70 6.83
CA THR A 112 12.69 -4.18 5.59
C THR A 112 12.67 -5.27 4.51
N LEU A 113 11.50 -5.49 3.92
CA LEU A 113 11.31 -6.42 2.82
C LEU A 113 10.61 -5.72 1.65
N ILE A 114 11.27 -5.67 0.49
CA ILE A 114 10.74 -5.09 -0.74
C ILE A 114 10.40 -6.21 -1.72
N LEU A 115 9.12 -6.37 -2.03
CA LEU A 115 8.59 -7.35 -2.98
C LEU A 115 7.76 -6.67 -4.08
N GLN A 116 7.94 -5.36 -4.27
CA GLN A 116 7.30 -4.59 -5.30
C GLN A 116 7.51 -5.19 -6.70
N LYS A 117 6.47 -5.16 -7.55
CA LYS A 117 6.53 -5.65 -8.95
C LYS A 117 6.93 -7.13 -9.04
N ASN A 118 6.22 -8.00 -8.33
CA ASN A 118 6.34 -9.45 -8.44
C ASN A 118 4.98 -10.06 -8.86
N LYS A 119 4.78 -11.35 -8.62
CA LYS A 119 3.58 -12.12 -8.99
C LYS A 119 2.87 -12.71 -7.77
N PHE A 120 2.83 -11.98 -6.65
CA PHE A 120 2.07 -12.41 -5.47
C PHE A 120 0.57 -12.22 -5.71
N GLU A 121 -0.23 -13.21 -5.34
CA GLU A 121 -1.67 -13.26 -5.59
C GLU A 121 -2.49 -13.32 -4.30
N SER A 122 -1.98 -13.92 -3.22
CA SER A 122 -2.75 -14.13 -1.99
C SER A 122 -2.25 -13.29 -0.82
N LEU A 123 -3.06 -12.31 -0.39
CA LEU A 123 -2.75 -11.52 0.82
C LEU A 123 -2.64 -12.39 2.07
N LEU A 124 -3.46 -13.44 2.16
CA LEU A 124 -3.42 -14.38 3.28
C LEU A 124 -2.05 -15.08 3.35
N LYS A 125 -1.54 -15.60 2.23
CA LYS A 125 -0.22 -16.24 2.21
C LYS A 125 0.92 -15.27 2.54
N VAL A 126 0.81 -14.00 2.14
CA VAL A 126 1.77 -12.96 2.54
C VAL A 126 1.75 -12.73 4.05
N SER A 127 0.56 -12.71 4.67
CA SER A 127 0.48 -12.61 6.13
C SER A 127 1.22 -13.78 6.81
N PHE A 128 0.97 -15.02 6.38
CA PHE A 128 1.67 -16.22 6.87
C PHE A 128 3.19 -16.15 6.64
N MET A 129 3.64 -15.71 5.47
CA MET A 129 5.06 -15.54 5.13
C MET A 129 5.77 -14.63 6.15
N THR A 130 5.12 -13.54 6.56
CA THR A 130 5.74 -12.56 7.47
C THR A 130 5.58 -12.89 8.95
N SER A 131 4.65 -13.78 9.32
CA SER A 131 4.27 -14.09 10.72
C SER A 131 5.43 -14.33 11.71
N ARG A 132 6.58 -14.80 11.20
CA ARG A 132 7.77 -15.16 12.00
C ARG A 132 8.90 -14.14 11.94
N MET A 133 8.80 -13.14 11.09
CA MET A 133 9.80 -12.07 10.94
C MET A 133 9.67 -11.07 12.10
N LYS A 134 10.28 -11.39 13.25
CA LYS A 134 10.07 -10.67 14.52
C LYS A 134 10.49 -9.21 14.49
N SER A 135 11.37 -8.81 13.59
CA SER A 135 11.86 -7.43 13.49
C SER A 135 11.29 -6.64 12.31
N LEU A 136 10.36 -7.21 11.52
CA LEU A 136 9.91 -6.61 10.27
C LEU A 136 9.09 -5.34 10.55
N LYS A 137 9.58 -4.19 10.09
CA LYS A 137 8.95 -2.88 10.29
C LYS A 137 8.26 -2.37 9.03
N TYR A 138 8.87 -2.60 7.87
CA TYR A 138 8.40 -2.12 6.57
C TYR A 138 8.29 -3.26 5.57
N LEU A 139 7.13 -3.35 4.93
CA LEU A 139 6.86 -4.28 3.85
C LEU A 139 6.27 -3.55 2.64
N ASP A 140 6.91 -3.67 1.49
CA ASP A 140 6.38 -3.19 0.21
C ASP A 140 5.93 -4.37 -0.67
N MET A 141 4.63 -4.51 -0.84
CA MET A 141 3.98 -5.46 -1.73
C MET A 141 3.32 -4.77 -2.93
N SER A 142 3.67 -3.52 -3.21
CA SER A 142 3.00 -2.75 -4.25
C SER A 142 3.21 -3.36 -5.64
N ASN A 143 2.28 -3.10 -6.56
CA ASN A 143 2.39 -3.58 -7.96
C ASN A 143 2.50 -5.11 -8.05
N ASN A 144 1.71 -5.84 -7.28
CA ASN A 144 1.56 -7.30 -7.40
C ASN A 144 0.16 -7.62 -7.94
N LEU A 145 -0.31 -8.85 -7.77
CA LEU A 145 -1.63 -9.32 -8.18
C LEU A 145 -2.51 -9.67 -6.97
N LEU A 146 -2.23 -9.06 -5.81
CA LEU A 146 -2.83 -9.46 -4.53
C LEU A 146 -4.35 -9.31 -4.54
N ARG A 147 -5.01 -10.35 -4.07
CA ARG A 147 -6.44 -10.43 -3.79
C ARG A 147 -6.65 -10.94 -2.37
N HIS A 148 -7.84 -10.65 -1.84
CA HIS A 148 -8.36 -11.25 -0.63
C HIS A 148 -9.87 -11.43 -0.81
N ASP A 149 -10.30 -12.69 -0.85
CA ASP A 149 -11.68 -13.04 -1.23
C ASP A 149 -12.62 -13.14 -0.01
N GLY A 150 -12.14 -12.76 1.18
CA GLY A 150 -12.86 -12.91 2.45
C GLY A 150 -12.87 -14.36 2.95
N ALA A 151 -12.52 -14.57 4.22
CA ALA A 151 -12.62 -15.86 4.89
C ALA A 151 -12.43 -15.70 6.41
N GLU A 152 -13.00 -16.62 7.20
CA GLU A 152 -12.89 -16.68 8.67
C GLU A 152 -11.47 -17.00 9.22
N ALA A 153 -10.43 -16.85 8.41
CA ALA A 153 -9.05 -17.10 8.83
C ALA A 153 -8.39 -15.79 9.30
N GLN A 154 -7.92 -15.77 10.54
CA GLN A 154 -7.09 -14.69 11.05
C GLN A 154 -5.82 -14.58 10.21
N CYS A 155 -5.44 -13.36 9.80
CA CYS A 155 -4.22 -13.11 9.03
C CYS A 155 -3.03 -12.87 9.99
N PRO A 156 -2.11 -13.85 10.16
CA PRO A 156 -1.05 -13.74 11.15
C PRO A 156 0.11 -12.89 10.63
N TRP A 157 -0.03 -11.58 10.66
CA TRP A 157 1.05 -10.67 10.29
C TRP A 157 2.20 -10.63 11.32
N ALA A 158 3.37 -10.18 10.90
CA ALA A 158 4.44 -9.82 11.84
C ALA A 158 3.96 -8.74 12.83
N GLU A 159 4.08 -8.99 14.14
CA GLU A 159 3.59 -8.08 15.18
C GLU A 159 4.32 -6.72 15.18
N SER A 160 5.55 -6.68 14.67
CA SER A 160 6.40 -5.49 14.56
C SER A 160 6.13 -4.63 13.33
N LEU A 161 5.26 -5.09 12.42
CA LEU A 161 4.99 -4.40 11.16
C LEU A 161 4.28 -3.07 11.41
N ALA A 162 4.95 -1.98 11.07
CA ALA A 162 4.47 -0.62 11.28
C ALA A 162 4.04 0.06 9.97
N GLU A 163 4.63 -0.33 8.85
CA GLU A 163 4.38 0.28 7.55
C GLU A 163 4.17 -0.80 6.49
N LEU A 164 3.07 -0.69 5.76
CA LEU A 164 2.66 -1.66 4.75
C LEU A 164 2.16 -0.94 3.49
N ASP A 165 2.80 -1.22 2.36
CA ASP A 165 2.35 -0.77 1.04
C ASP A 165 1.71 -1.93 0.26
N LEU A 166 0.40 -1.86 0.06
CA LEU A 166 -0.41 -2.77 -0.75
C LEU A 166 -0.94 -2.10 -2.02
N SER A 167 -0.37 -0.97 -2.42
CA SER A 167 -0.87 -0.19 -3.55
C SER A 167 -0.72 -0.90 -4.90
N SER A 168 -1.55 -0.53 -5.87
CA SER A 168 -1.49 -1.08 -7.24
C SER A 168 -1.62 -2.61 -7.26
N ASN A 169 -2.64 -3.14 -6.58
CA ASN A 169 -2.98 -4.57 -6.53
C ASN A 169 -4.42 -4.77 -7.04
N GLN A 170 -5.04 -5.92 -6.73
CA GLN A 170 -6.40 -6.27 -7.11
C GLN A 170 -7.30 -6.42 -5.88
N LEU A 171 -7.00 -5.65 -4.82
CA LEU A 171 -7.71 -5.74 -3.55
C LEU A 171 -9.07 -5.04 -3.62
N ALA A 172 -10.07 -5.64 -3.02
CA ALA A 172 -11.41 -5.09 -2.84
C ALA A 172 -11.72 -4.92 -1.34
N ASP A 173 -12.97 -4.62 -0.99
CA ASP A 173 -13.41 -4.28 0.38
C ASP A 173 -13.01 -5.31 1.45
N ALA A 174 -12.96 -6.60 1.10
CA ALA A 174 -12.59 -7.67 2.03
C ALA A 174 -11.15 -7.54 2.55
N VAL A 175 -10.28 -6.74 1.92
CA VAL A 175 -8.90 -6.49 2.40
C VAL A 175 -8.87 -6.09 3.87
N PHE A 176 -9.88 -5.35 4.35
CA PHE A 176 -9.96 -4.85 5.72
C PHE A 176 -10.20 -5.95 6.78
N GLU A 177 -10.49 -7.18 6.36
CA GLU A 177 -10.53 -8.37 7.22
C GLU A 177 -9.13 -8.94 7.51
N CYS A 178 -8.13 -8.59 6.68
CA CYS A 178 -6.81 -9.22 6.65
C CYS A 178 -5.65 -8.20 6.77
N LEU A 179 -5.77 -7.23 7.68
CA LEU A 179 -4.75 -6.20 7.90
C LEU A 179 -4.00 -6.38 9.25
N PRO A 180 -2.74 -5.95 9.34
CA PRO A 180 -1.98 -6.01 10.58
C PRO A 180 -2.51 -4.98 11.59
N VAL A 181 -2.96 -5.43 12.76
CA VAL A 181 -3.56 -4.58 13.81
C VAL A 181 -2.67 -3.45 14.31
N ASN A 182 -1.34 -3.61 14.24
CA ASN A 182 -0.36 -2.66 14.75
C ASN A 182 0.15 -1.67 13.69
N VAL A 183 -0.34 -1.77 12.44
CA VAL A 183 0.13 -0.92 11.35
C VAL A 183 -0.17 0.55 11.64
N LYS A 184 0.80 1.41 11.33
CA LYS A 184 0.71 2.87 11.47
C LYS A 184 0.51 3.58 10.14
N LYS A 185 1.13 3.06 9.08
CA LYS A 185 0.99 3.59 7.72
C LYS A 185 0.56 2.51 6.76
N LEU A 186 -0.53 2.75 6.05
CA LEU A 186 -1.12 1.80 5.13
C LEU A 186 -1.39 2.45 3.76
N GLY A 187 -0.71 1.94 2.75
CA GLY A 187 -0.95 2.28 1.34
C GLY A 187 -1.90 1.27 0.69
N LEU A 188 -3.05 1.73 0.21
CA LEU A 188 -4.05 0.94 -0.52
C LEU A 188 -4.48 1.63 -1.84
N GLN A 189 -3.75 2.65 -2.28
CA GLN A 189 -4.08 3.38 -3.50
C GLN A 189 -3.98 2.50 -4.77
N ASN A 190 -4.75 2.84 -5.80
CA ASN A 190 -4.83 2.07 -7.05
C ASN A 190 -5.27 0.61 -6.82
N ASN A 191 -6.36 0.41 -6.09
CA ASN A 191 -7.00 -0.90 -5.90
C ASN A 191 -8.45 -0.83 -6.41
N GLN A 192 -9.29 -1.77 -5.99
CA GLN A 192 -10.69 -1.88 -6.40
C GLN A 192 -11.66 -1.70 -5.22
N ILE A 193 -11.22 -0.99 -4.19
CA ILE A 193 -11.97 -0.79 -2.94
C ILE A 193 -13.14 0.17 -3.22
N SER A 194 -14.35 -0.27 -2.93
CA SER A 194 -15.57 0.51 -3.07
C SER A 194 -16.10 1.02 -1.73
N ASN A 195 -15.79 0.33 -0.63
CA ASN A 195 -16.19 0.72 0.72
C ASN A 195 -15.17 0.28 1.77
N VAL A 196 -15.19 0.96 2.92
CA VAL A 196 -14.58 0.47 4.16
C VAL A 196 -15.68 -0.18 5.01
N PRO A 197 -15.70 -1.52 5.17
CA PRO A 197 -16.82 -2.22 5.78
C PRO A 197 -16.92 -2.01 7.29
N ARG A 198 -18.14 -2.09 7.83
CA ARG A 198 -18.36 -2.23 9.28
C ARG A 198 -17.92 -3.63 9.70
N GLY A 199 -17.28 -3.76 10.86
CA GLY A 199 -16.79 -5.06 11.35
C GLY A 199 -15.43 -5.48 10.79
N MET A 200 -14.70 -4.58 10.12
CA MET A 200 -13.29 -4.78 9.81
C MET A 200 -12.41 -4.95 11.05
N VAL A 201 -11.17 -5.38 10.84
CA VAL A 201 -10.14 -5.39 11.89
C VAL A 201 -9.94 -3.97 12.45
N GLU A 202 -9.87 -3.86 13.79
CA GLU A 202 -9.64 -2.57 14.45
C GLU A 202 -8.16 -2.16 14.36
N LEU A 203 -7.84 -1.21 13.47
CA LEU A 203 -6.50 -0.68 13.27
C LEU A 203 -6.29 0.56 14.16
N LYS A 204 -6.31 0.37 15.48
CA LYS A 204 -6.22 1.46 16.48
C LYS A 204 -4.91 2.25 16.42
N SER A 205 -3.85 1.66 15.87
CA SER A 205 -2.53 2.28 15.71
C SER A 205 -2.37 3.02 14.38
N LEU A 206 -3.34 2.93 13.47
CA LEU A 206 -3.23 3.52 12.13
C LEU A 206 -3.28 5.05 12.21
N GLU A 207 -2.23 5.69 11.69
CA GLU A 207 -2.04 7.15 11.68
C GLU A 207 -2.20 7.71 10.25
N GLU A 208 -1.77 6.98 9.23
CA GLU A 208 -1.81 7.39 7.82
C GLU A 208 -2.46 6.31 6.95
N LEU A 209 -3.52 6.68 6.24
CA LEU A 209 -4.25 5.80 5.31
C LEU A 209 -4.36 6.44 3.93
N ASN A 210 -3.85 5.75 2.91
CA ASN A 210 -4.01 6.16 1.52
C ASN A 210 -4.93 5.21 0.76
N LEU A 211 -6.09 5.72 0.34
CA LEU A 211 -7.12 5.07 -0.45
C LEU A 211 -7.34 5.78 -1.80
N ALA A 212 -6.39 6.60 -2.26
CA ALA A 212 -6.50 7.31 -3.53
C ALA A 212 -6.72 6.34 -4.71
N SER A 213 -7.38 6.79 -5.77
CA SER A 213 -7.58 5.99 -7.00
C SER A 213 -8.23 4.63 -6.72
N ASN A 214 -9.32 4.66 -5.95
CA ASN A 214 -10.19 3.50 -5.70
C ASN A 214 -11.60 3.83 -6.23
N ARG A 215 -12.64 3.18 -5.70
CA ARG A 215 -14.03 3.30 -6.16
C ARG A 215 -14.96 3.76 -5.03
N LEU A 216 -14.43 4.46 -4.02
CA LEU A 216 -15.21 4.93 -2.87
C LEU A 216 -16.32 5.89 -3.31
N ALA A 217 -17.54 5.67 -2.83
CA ALA A 217 -18.69 6.55 -3.07
C ALA A 217 -18.89 7.61 -1.97
N ASP A 218 -18.26 7.42 -0.80
CA ASP A 218 -18.31 8.34 0.35
C ASP A 218 -17.00 8.26 1.17
N LEU A 219 -16.82 9.20 2.10
CA LEU A 219 -15.74 9.19 3.07
C LEU A 219 -15.93 8.04 4.09
N PRO A 220 -14.86 7.29 4.42
CA PRO A 220 -14.95 6.25 5.45
C PRO A 220 -15.05 6.85 6.85
N GLY A 221 -15.83 6.23 7.74
CA GLY A 221 -15.83 6.59 9.16
C GLY A 221 -14.58 6.07 9.88
N CYS A 222 -14.14 6.76 10.95
CA CYS A 222 -12.93 6.41 11.69
C CYS A 222 -13.15 5.47 12.89
N GLY A 223 -14.29 4.79 12.97
CA GLY A 223 -14.62 3.90 14.08
C GLY A 223 -13.57 2.81 14.32
N GLY A 224 -13.01 2.23 13.25
CA GLY A 224 -11.90 1.27 13.32
C GLY A 224 -10.50 1.88 13.17
N PHE A 225 -10.39 3.19 12.97
CA PHE A 225 -9.12 3.93 12.77
C PHE A 225 -8.99 5.07 13.76
N THR A 226 -9.11 4.78 15.05
CA THR A 226 -9.31 5.83 16.07
C THR A 226 -8.12 6.78 16.22
N SER A 227 -6.92 6.41 15.76
CA SER A 227 -5.71 7.26 15.77
C SER A 227 -5.41 7.95 14.44
N LEU A 228 -6.31 7.84 13.44
CA LEU A 228 -6.05 8.35 12.10
C LEU A 228 -5.84 9.87 12.08
N GLN A 229 -4.73 10.30 11.48
CA GLN A 229 -4.32 11.69 11.37
C GLN A 229 -4.35 12.17 9.92
N PHE A 230 -4.02 11.30 8.97
CA PHE A 230 -3.96 11.60 7.55
C PHE A 230 -4.80 10.60 6.76
N LEU A 231 -5.72 11.12 5.94
CA LEU A 231 -6.54 10.32 5.04
C LEU A 231 -6.46 10.88 3.63
N ASN A 232 -6.03 10.05 2.68
CA ASN A 232 -6.16 10.34 1.25
C ASN A 232 -7.23 9.45 0.61
N VAL A 233 -8.20 10.08 -0.03
CA VAL A 233 -9.31 9.49 -0.81
C VAL A 233 -9.49 10.23 -2.14
N GLU A 234 -8.43 10.86 -2.66
CA GLU A 234 -8.44 11.51 -3.97
C GLU A 234 -8.74 10.53 -5.09
N MET A 235 -9.26 11.02 -6.22
CA MET A 235 -9.52 10.21 -7.41
C MET A 235 -10.42 8.99 -7.11
N ASN A 236 -11.46 9.19 -6.31
CA ASN A 236 -12.51 8.21 -6.06
C ASN A 236 -13.82 8.65 -6.75
N SER A 237 -14.95 8.07 -6.36
CA SER A 237 -16.28 8.35 -6.92
C SER A 237 -17.17 9.11 -5.93
N ILE A 238 -16.59 9.95 -5.07
CA ILE A 238 -17.32 10.65 -4.00
C ILE A 238 -18.11 11.81 -4.59
N LEU A 239 -19.44 11.79 -4.41
CA LEU A 239 -20.33 12.82 -4.95
C LEU A 239 -20.66 13.92 -3.94
N THR A 240 -21.09 13.52 -2.74
CA THR A 240 -21.61 14.42 -1.70
C THR A 240 -21.16 13.91 -0.33
N PRO A 241 -19.90 14.17 0.07
CA PRO A 241 -19.37 13.70 1.35
C PRO A 241 -20.10 14.36 2.52
N SER A 242 -20.22 13.63 3.64
CA SER A 242 -20.85 14.16 4.85
C SER A 242 -20.07 15.33 5.46
N ALA A 243 -20.78 16.38 5.89
CA ALA A 243 -20.21 17.52 6.60
C ALA A 243 -19.78 17.17 8.04
N ASP A 244 -20.25 16.07 8.60
CA ASP A 244 -19.93 15.65 9.97
C ASP A 244 -18.69 14.75 10.05
N PHE A 245 -17.92 14.63 8.95
CA PHE A 245 -16.74 13.78 8.88
C PHE A 245 -15.75 14.07 10.03
N PHE A 246 -15.38 15.32 10.27
CA PHE A 246 -14.45 15.67 11.35
C PHE A 246 -15.02 15.46 12.76
N GLN A 247 -16.35 15.34 12.92
CA GLN A 247 -16.94 14.91 14.20
C GLN A 247 -16.76 13.41 14.41
N SER A 248 -16.93 12.62 13.34
CA SER A 248 -16.71 11.16 13.33
C SER A 248 -15.22 10.78 13.37
N CYS A 249 -14.37 11.67 12.86
CA CYS A 249 -12.92 11.49 12.69
C CYS A 249 -12.13 12.65 13.33
N PRO A 250 -12.22 12.87 14.66
CA PRO A 250 -11.73 14.08 15.30
C PRO A 250 -10.21 14.25 15.28
N ARG A 251 -9.45 13.15 15.14
CA ARG A 251 -7.98 13.18 15.08
C ARG A 251 -7.41 13.49 13.71
N VAL A 252 -8.23 13.44 12.65
CA VAL A 252 -7.78 13.75 11.29
C VAL A 252 -7.39 15.22 11.21
N ARG A 253 -6.14 15.45 10.79
CA ARG A 253 -5.51 16.76 10.60
C ARG A 253 -5.44 17.14 9.14
N GLU A 254 -5.36 16.15 8.26
CA GLU A 254 -5.31 16.35 6.82
C GLU A 254 -6.22 15.34 6.12
N LEU A 255 -7.12 15.86 5.30
CA LEU A 255 -7.99 15.10 4.41
C LEU A 255 -7.71 15.53 2.97
N GLN A 256 -7.16 14.61 2.18
CA GLN A 256 -7.01 14.74 0.74
C GLN A 256 -8.24 14.09 0.08
N ALA A 257 -9.20 14.89 -0.35
CA ALA A 257 -10.44 14.42 -0.99
C ALA A 257 -10.69 15.08 -2.36
N GLY A 258 -9.70 15.81 -2.86
CA GLY A 258 -9.74 16.43 -4.19
C GLY A 258 -9.92 15.42 -5.31
N HIS A 259 -10.15 15.93 -6.52
CA HIS A 259 -10.29 15.12 -7.74
C HIS A 259 -11.36 14.03 -7.65
N ASN A 260 -12.42 14.28 -6.87
CA ASN A 260 -13.64 13.47 -6.84
C ASN A 260 -14.74 14.16 -7.68
N PRO A 261 -15.69 13.39 -8.26
CA PRO A 261 -16.73 13.92 -9.14
C PRO A 261 -17.85 14.62 -8.36
N PHE A 262 -17.53 15.67 -7.61
CA PHE A 262 -18.47 16.32 -6.69
C PHE A 262 -19.76 16.75 -7.40
N LYS A 263 -20.90 16.37 -6.82
CA LYS A 263 -22.21 16.82 -7.25
C LYS A 263 -22.58 18.07 -6.46
N CYS A 264 -22.50 19.21 -7.11
CA CYS A 264 -22.85 20.52 -6.58
C CYS A 264 -24.37 20.68 -6.42
N SER A 265 -24.86 20.09 -5.35
CA SER A 265 -26.25 20.11 -4.90
C SER A 265 -26.37 20.80 -3.54
N CYS A 266 -27.60 20.90 -3.03
CA CYS A 266 -27.88 21.50 -1.73
C CYS A 266 -27.21 20.75 -0.58
N GLU A 267 -27.09 19.42 -0.70
CA GLU A 267 -26.42 18.56 0.28
C GLU A 267 -24.92 18.86 0.38
N LEU A 268 -24.26 19.14 -0.76
CA LEU A 268 -22.82 19.44 -0.78
C LEU A 268 -22.49 20.77 -0.08
N GLN A 269 -23.43 21.73 0.01
CA GLN A 269 -23.17 23.03 0.64
C GLN A 269 -22.68 22.91 2.08
N ALA A 270 -23.17 21.90 2.83
CA ALA A 270 -22.71 21.66 4.19
C ALA A 270 -21.23 21.25 4.22
N PHE A 271 -20.79 20.42 3.28
CA PHE A 271 -19.39 20.04 3.14
C PHE A 271 -18.51 21.21 2.67
N VAL A 272 -19.01 22.09 1.79
CA VAL A 272 -18.27 23.33 1.44
C VAL A 272 -18.09 24.23 2.67
N GLY A 273 -19.10 24.31 3.53
CA GLY A 273 -19.03 25.00 4.81
C GLY A 273 -18.00 24.39 5.78
N LEU A 274 -17.74 23.09 5.67
CA LEU A 274 -16.79 22.35 6.52
C LEU A 274 -15.39 22.94 6.45
N GLU A 275 -14.93 23.39 5.28
CA GLU A 275 -13.56 23.90 5.14
C GLU A 275 -13.30 25.12 6.02
N ARG A 276 -14.30 26.02 6.13
CA ARG A 276 -14.21 27.19 7.02
C ARG A 276 -14.13 26.76 8.49
N GLN A 277 -14.77 25.66 8.85
CA GLN A 277 -14.84 25.15 10.22
C GLN A 277 -13.65 24.24 10.58
N SER A 278 -13.08 23.56 9.58
CA SER A 278 -12.00 22.59 9.75
C SER A 278 -10.67 23.28 10.10
N GLY A 279 -10.49 24.53 9.66
CA GLY A 279 -9.27 25.31 9.85
C GLY A 279 -8.17 24.97 8.84
N GLY A 280 -8.54 24.61 7.60
CA GLY A 280 -7.56 24.30 6.55
C GLY A 280 -7.15 22.83 6.48
N LYS A 281 -8.01 21.91 6.94
CA LYS A 281 -7.71 20.47 6.92
C LYS A 281 -7.88 19.83 5.55
N LEU A 282 -8.57 20.47 4.61
CA LEU A 282 -8.72 19.98 3.24
C LEU A 282 -7.50 20.35 2.41
N PHE A 283 -6.61 19.39 2.19
CA PHE A 283 -5.42 19.61 1.39
C PHE A 283 -5.78 19.84 -0.09
N GLY A 284 -5.11 20.78 -0.74
CA GLY A 284 -5.38 21.14 -2.14
C GLY A 284 -6.62 22.01 -2.33
N TRP A 285 -7.30 22.42 -1.26
CA TRP A 285 -8.40 23.37 -1.34
C TRP A 285 -7.90 24.77 -1.80
N PRO A 286 -8.61 25.45 -2.72
CA PRO A 286 -9.79 25.02 -3.45
C PRO A 286 -9.49 24.31 -4.79
N ALA A 287 -8.24 24.32 -5.25
CA ALA A 287 -7.89 23.98 -6.63
C ALA A 287 -8.28 22.54 -7.03
N ALA A 288 -8.21 21.60 -6.10
CA ALA A 288 -8.54 20.19 -6.34
C ALA A 288 -10.04 19.87 -6.16
N TYR A 289 -10.86 20.85 -5.74
CA TYR A 289 -12.27 20.64 -5.39
C TYR A 289 -13.17 21.38 -6.37
N VAL A 290 -13.70 20.65 -7.34
CA VAL A 290 -14.43 21.20 -8.49
C VAL A 290 -15.73 20.44 -8.69
N CYS A 291 -16.81 21.14 -9.01
CA CYS A 291 -18.07 20.55 -9.42
C CYS A 291 -17.88 19.73 -10.71
N GLU A 292 -18.28 18.46 -10.69
CA GLU A 292 -18.45 17.67 -11.91
C GLU A 292 -19.90 17.71 -12.38
N TYR A 293 -20.84 17.69 -11.42
CA TYR A 293 -22.27 17.73 -11.69
C TYR A 293 -22.95 18.87 -10.92
N PRO A 294 -24.11 19.37 -11.40
CA PRO A 294 -24.68 19.15 -12.74
C PRO A 294 -23.86 19.83 -13.85
N GLU A 295 -24.11 19.50 -15.12
CA GLU A 295 -23.37 20.03 -16.29
C GLU A 295 -23.27 21.57 -16.31
N GLY A 296 -24.34 22.28 -15.91
CA GLY A 296 -24.34 23.75 -15.87
C GLY A 296 -23.39 24.37 -14.83
N LEU A 297 -22.89 23.58 -13.88
CA LEU A 297 -21.93 23.99 -12.86
C LEU A 297 -20.56 23.30 -13.03
N ARG A 298 -20.41 22.43 -14.03
CA ARG A 298 -19.18 21.67 -14.24
C ARG A 298 -17.97 22.60 -14.40
N GLY A 299 -16.89 22.27 -13.70
CA GLY A 299 -15.67 23.10 -13.69
C GLY A 299 -15.67 24.24 -12.65
N THR A 300 -16.79 24.49 -11.96
CA THR A 300 -16.85 25.50 -10.89
C THR A 300 -16.11 25.01 -9.65
N GLN A 301 -15.21 25.82 -9.08
CA GLN A 301 -14.55 25.46 -7.82
C GLN A 301 -15.56 25.45 -6.68
N LEU A 302 -15.47 24.48 -5.76
CA LEU A 302 -16.42 24.37 -4.65
C LEU A 302 -16.44 25.60 -3.75
N LYS A 303 -15.35 26.37 -3.67
CA LYS A 303 -15.33 27.64 -2.93
C LYS A 303 -16.26 28.72 -3.50
N ASP A 304 -16.55 28.65 -4.80
CA ASP A 304 -17.34 29.63 -5.56
C ASP A 304 -18.76 29.11 -5.79
N PHE A 305 -19.02 27.84 -5.49
CA PHE A 305 -20.34 27.24 -5.55
C PHE A 305 -21.20 27.68 -4.36
N HIS A 306 -22.38 28.24 -4.67
CA HIS A 306 -23.38 28.60 -3.69
C HIS A 306 -24.79 28.46 -4.28
N LEU A 307 -25.72 27.87 -3.53
CA LEU A 307 -27.13 27.83 -3.89
C LEU A 307 -27.95 28.59 -2.85
N SER A 308 -28.92 29.37 -3.32
CA SER A 308 -29.82 30.11 -2.43
C SER A 308 -30.69 29.16 -1.60
N GLN A 309 -31.13 29.61 -0.42
CA GLN A 309 -32.08 28.85 0.40
C GLN A 309 -33.38 28.54 -0.36
N LEU A 310 -33.79 29.43 -1.27
CA LEU A 310 -34.94 29.22 -2.13
C LEU A 310 -34.71 28.05 -3.10
N ALA A 311 -33.53 27.97 -3.71
CA ALA A 311 -33.17 26.86 -4.60
C ALA A 311 -33.10 25.51 -3.87
N CYS A 312 -32.78 25.53 -2.57
CA CYS A 312 -32.65 24.32 -1.75
C CYS A 312 -33.90 23.92 -0.97
N ASN A 313 -34.96 24.72 -1.03
CA ASN A 313 -36.23 24.42 -0.36
C ASN A 313 -37.32 24.28 -1.42
N THR A 314 -37.66 23.05 -1.78
CA THR A 314 -38.68 22.72 -2.79
C THR A 314 -40.04 23.33 -2.45
N THR A 315 -40.42 23.40 -1.17
CA THR A 315 -41.68 24.02 -0.74
C THR A 315 -41.68 25.52 -0.99
N LEU A 316 -40.59 26.22 -0.62
CA LEU A 316 -40.46 27.66 -0.82
C LEU A 316 -40.36 28.00 -2.32
N LEU A 317 -39.66 27.17 -3.10
CA LEU A 317 -39.57 27.28 -4.55
C LEU A 317 -40.94 27.15 -5.21
N LEU A 318 -41.75 26.17 -4.81
CA LEU A 318 -43.10 25.99 -5.33
C LEU A 318 -44.03 27.15 -4.95
N VAL A 319 -43.96 27.63 -3.70
CA VAL A 319 -44.77 28.77 -3.23
C VAL A 319 -44.41 30.05 -4.00
N THR A 320 -43.12 30.32 -4.20
CA THR A 320 -42.68 31.50 -4.96
C THR A 320 -43.01 31.39 -6.44
N ALA A 321 -42.90 30.21 -7.05
CA ALA A 321 -43.31 29.99 -8.43
C ALA A 321 -44.83 30.22 -8.62
N LEU A 322 -45.66 29.67 -7.72
CA LEU A 322 -47.11 29.88 -7.73
C LEU A 322 -47.48 31.36 -7.59
N LEU A 323 -46.81 32.11 -6.71
CA LEU A 323 -47.01 33.55 -6.51
C LEU A 323 -46.60 34.40 -7.72
N LEU A 324 -45.68 33.93 -8.57
CA LEU A 324 -45.25 34.64 -9.79
C LEU A 324 -46.13 34.31 -11.00
N THR A 325 -46.91 33.22 -10.94
CA THR A 325 -47.83 32.78 -12.01
C THR A 325 -49.28 33.21 -11.78
N LEU A 326 -49.61 33.77 -10.61
CA LEU A 326 -50.89 34.38 -10.25
C LEU A 326 -50.85 35.90 -10.48
#